data_AF-F3SIJ2-F1
#
_entry.id   AF-F3SIJ2-F1
#
_cell.length_a   1.000
_cell.length_b   1.000
_cell.length_c   1.000
_cell.angle_alpha   90.00
_cell.angle_beta   90.00
_cell.angle_gamma   90.00
#
_symmetry.space_group_name_H-M   'P 1'
#
loop_
_entity.id
_entity.type
_entity.pdbx_description
1 polymer ?
#
loop_
_entity_poly.entity_id
_entity_poly.type
_entity_poly.pdbx_seq_one_letter_code
_entity_poly.pdbx_strand_id
1 'polypeptide(L)'
;MFKTVKHFYKIIYYFFNFLIKKGESKMRYRYEKTVLGWNYHVVNEKDNRTMFHPNAKELKNLKRFCAANKDILEEKMESESNYGLAFFACGYDGQGQQDFIEYWDKRGVSVF
;
A
#
# COMPACT_ATOMS: atom_id res chain seq x y z
N MET A 1 -20.10 -2.82 41.20
CA MET A 1 -20.37 -3.71 40.04
C MET A 1 -20.13 -3.06 38.66
N PHE A 2 -20.31 -1.74 38.47
CA PHE A 2 -20.19 -1.09 37.15
C PHE A 2 -18.77 -0.69 36.66
N LYS A 3 -17.77 -0.57 37.54
CA LYS A 3 -16.39 -0.19 37.13
C LYS A 3 -15.66 -1.32 36.41
N THR A 4 -15.87 -2.57 36.82
CA THR A 4 -15.21 -3.75 36.26
C THR A 4 -15.64 -4.02 34.81
N VAL A 5 -16.93 -3.82 34.51
CA VAL A 5 -17.48 -4.00 33.15
C VAL A 5 -16.87 -2.98 32.17
N LYS A 6 -16.79 -1.69 32.54
CA LYS A 6 -16.16 -0.67 31.68
C LYS A 6 -14.68 -0.95 31.41
N HIS A 7 -13.95 -1.47 32.39
CA HIS A 7 -12.54 -1.83 32.22
C HIS A 7 -12.37 -3.04 31.29
N PHE A 8 -13.27 -4.03 31.38
CA PHE A 8 -13.28 -5.20 30.52
C PHE A 8 -13.56 -4.85 29.04
N TYR A 9 -14.51 -3.95 28.78
CA TYR A 9 -14.76 -3.41 27.43
C TYR A 9 -13.53 -2.70 26.86
N LYS A 10 -12.81 -1.95 27.69
CA LYS A 10 -11.61 -1.24 27.26
C LYS A 10 -10.48 -2.21 26.90
N ILE A 11 -10.29 -3.27 27.68
CA ILE A 11 -9.30 -4.33 27.40
C ILE A 11 -9.65 -5.06 26.10
N ILE A 12 -10.91 -5.45 25.91
CA ILE A 12 -11.36 -6.09 24.66
C ILE A 12 -11.16 -5.16 23.47
N TYR A 13 -11.51 -3.88 23.59
CA TYR A 13 -11.33 -2.89 22.53
C TYR A 13 -9.85 -2.71 22.14
N TYR A 14 -8.93 -2.66 23.12
CA TYR A 14 -7.49 -2.59 22.82
C TYR A 14 -6.94 -3.91 22.27
N PHE A 15 -7.44 -5.05 22.73
CA PHE A 15 -7.03 -6.37 22.23
C PHE A 15 -7.50 -6.59 20.79
N PHE A 16 -8.72 -6.17 20.44
CA PHE A 16 -9.21 -6.16 19.05
C PHE A 16 -8.41 -5.19 18.18
N ASN A 17 -8.12 -3.97 18.63
CA ASN A 17 -7.27 -3.05 17.87
C ASN A 17 -5.82 -3.58 17.70
N PHE A 18 -5.29 -4.30 18.69
CA PHE A 18 -3.99 -4.97 18.61
C PHE A 18 -4.00 -6.15 17.64
N LEU A 19 -5.08 -6.92 17.58
CA LEU A 19 -5.26 -8.00 16.60
C LEU A 19 -5.51 -7.48 15.18
N ILE A 20 -6.19 -6.33 15.01
CA ILE A 20 -6.33 -5.64 13.72
C ILE A 20 -4.96 -5.15 13.22
N LYS A 21 -4.08 -4.65 14.10
CA LYS A 21 -2.67 -4.37 13.75
C LYS A 21 -1.87 -5.63 13.32
N LYS A 22 -2.35 -6.84 13.62
CA LYS A 22 -1.72 -8.10 13.20
C LYS A 22 -2.01 -8.46 11.73
N GLY A 23 -2.87 -7.70 11.05
CA GLY A 23 -3.12 -7.76 9.60
C GLY A 23 -2.40 -6.67 8.81
N GLU A 24 -1.30 -6.09 9.33
CA GLU A 24 -0.45 -5.22 8.53
C GLU A 24 0.08 -5.98 7.32
N SER A 25 -0.24 -5.51 6.11
CA SER A 25 0.52 -5.94 4.94
C SER A 25 1.97 -5.57 5.18
N LYS A 26 2.80 -6.58 5.46
CA LYS A 26 4.23 -6.35 5.53
C LYS A 26 4.70 -6.26 4.08
N MET A 27 4.85 -5.03 3.62
CA MET A 27 5.45 -4.75 2.34
C MET A 27 6.96 -4.74 2.50
N ARG A 28 7.65 -5.59 1.73
CA ARG A 28 9.09 -5.50 1.57
C ARG A 28 9.43 -4.90 0.22
N TYR A 29 10.68 -4.50 0.06
CA TYR A 29 11.18 -3.88 -1.16
C TYR A 29 12.21 -4.80 -1.80
N ARG A 30 12.16 -4.93 -3.13
CA ARG A 30 13.16 -5.69 -3.90
C ARG A 30 13.74 -4.80 -4.99
N TYR A 31 15.07 -4.81 -5.12
CA TYR A 31 15.75 -4.18 -6.24
C TYR A 31 16.01 -5.23 -7.31
N GLU A 32 15.41 -5.07 -8.49
CA GLU A 32 15.55 -6.03 -9.59
C GLU A 32 15.50 -5.35 -10.96
N LYS A 33 15.99 -6.06 -11.98
CA LYS A 33 15.97 -5.58 -13.37
C LYS A 33 14.69 -6.07 -14.04
N THR A 34 13.87 -5.13 -14.52
CA THR A 34 12.68 -5.42 -15.33
C THR A 34 12.86 -4.84 -16.74
N VAL A 35 11.79 -4.85 -17.54
CA VAL A 35 11.75 -4.14 -18.82
C VAL A 35 11.92 -2.62 -18.67
N LEU A 36 11.68 -2.06 -17.48
CA LEU A 36 11.90 -0.63 -17.16
C LEU A 36 13.32 -0.35 -16.63
N GLY A 37 14.21 -1.35 -16.66
CA GLY A 37 15.55 -1.28 -16.08
C GLY A 37 15.58 -1.65 -14.59
N TRP A 38 16.62 -1.19 -13.89
CA TRP A 38 16.81 -1.47 -12.48
C TRP A 38 15.98 -0.53 -11.61
N ASN A 39 15.04 -1.09 -10.84
CA ASN A 39 14.17 -0.32 -9.94
C ASN A 39 13.91 -1.10 -8.65
N TYR A 40 13.51 -0.38 -7.61
CA TYR A 40 12.87 -0.96 -6.44
C TYR A 40 11.39 -1.20 -6.73
N HIS A 41 10.89 -2.36 -6.30
CA HIS A 41 9.50 -2.79 -6.41
C HIS A 41 8.95 -3.17 -5.03
N VAL A 42 7.63 -3.04 -4.87
CA VAL A 42 6.90 -3.53 -3.71
C VAL A 42 6.70 -5.03 -3.85
N VAL A 43 6.92 -5.77 -2.77
CA VAL A 43 6.61 -7.20 -2.69
C VAL A 43 5.65 -7.44 -1.54
N ASN A 44 4.57 -8.14 -1.83
CA ASN A 44 3.66 -8.66 -0.83
C ASN A 44 4.35 -9.80 -0.06
N GLU A 45 4.51 -9.67 1.27
CA GLU A 45 5.12 -10.74 2.07
C GLU A 45 4.24 -11.98 2.21
N LYS A 46 2.92 -11.86 2.02
CA LYS A 46 1.97 -12.98 2.17
C LYS A 46 2.22 -14.09 1.15
N ASP A 47 2.48 -13.72 -0.10
CA ASP A 47 2.62 -14.65 -1.23
C ASP A 47 3.91 -14.44 -2.05
N ASN A 48 4.79 -13.55 -1.59
CA ASN A 48 6.07 -13.22 -2.19
C ASN A 48 5.97 -12.64 -3.62
N ARG A 49 4.79 -12.18 -4.04
CA ARG A 49 4.57 -11.59 -5.37
C ARG A 49 5.10 -10.18 -5.44
N THR A 50 5.88 -9.89 -6.48
CA THR A 50 6.34 -8.54 -6.79
C THR A 50 5.28 -7.79 -7.58
N MET A 51 4.91 -6.59 -7.11
CA MET A 51 4.12 -5.66 -7.88
C MET A 51 5.00 -4.92 -8.88
N PHE A 52 4.58 -4.90 -10.15
CA PHE A 52 5.29 -4.15 -11.18
C PHE A 52 5.23 -2.63 -10.96
N HIS A 53 4.06 -2.13 -10.53
CA HIS A 53 3.85 -0.78 -9.98
C HIS A 53 3.32 -0.88 -8.55
N PRO A 54 3.73 0.00 -7.63
CA PRO A 54 4.62 1.14 -7.88
C PRO A 54 6.07 0.67 -7.95
N ASN A 55 6.89 1.40 -8.70
CA ASN A 55 8.34 1.20 -8.70
C ASN A 55 9.09 2.53 -8.72
N ALA A 56 10.33 2.53 -8.25
CA ALA A 56 11.18 3.71 -8.23
C ALA A 56 12.66 3.34 -8.31
N LYS A 57 13.48 4.18 -8.94
CA LYS A 57 14.95 4.04 -8.90
C LYS A 57 15.51 4.19 -7.49
N GLU A 58 14.88 5.03 -6.68
CA GLU A 58 15.31 5.38 -5.32
C GLU A 58 14.36 4.76 -4.27
N LEU A 59 14.89 3.93 -3.38
CA LEU A 59 14.09 3.27 -2.34
C LEU A 59 13.34 4.27 -1.43
N LYS A 60 13.92 5.43 -1.16
CA LYS A 60 13.29 6.48 -0.33
C LYS A 60 12.00 7.02 -0.97
N ASN A 61 11.95 7.11 -2.30
CA ASN A 61 10.78 7.60 -3.03
C ASN A 61 9.66 6.56 -2.98
N LEU A 62 10.01 5.29 -3.19
CA LEU A 62 9.05 4.18 -3.09
C LEU A 62 8.48 4.05 -1.67
N LYS A 63 9.33 4.12 -0.64
CA LYS A 63 8.89 4.12 0.76
C LYS A 63 7.93 5.27 1.08
N ARG A 64 8.20 6.46 0.53
CA ARG A 64 7.32 7.62 0.68
C ARG A 64 5.96 7.40 0.01
N PHE A 65 5.93 6.80 -1.19
CA PHE A 65 4.69 6.40 -1.83
C PHE A 65 3.92 5.40 -0.98
N CYS A 66 4.58 4.32 -0.53
CA CYS A 66 3.93 3.28 0.27
C CYS A 66 3.37 3.81 1.59
N ALA A 67 4.06 4.75 2.24
CA ALA A 67 3.57 5.36 3.47
C ALA A 67 2.36 6.27 3.25
N ALA A 68 2.29 6.97 2.11
CA ALA A 68 1.20 7.89 1.77
C ALA A 68 -0.04 7.19 1.20
N ASN A 69 0.10 5.96 0.71
CA ASN A 69 -0.89 5.23 -0.09
C ASN A 69 -1.05 3.78 0.39
N LYS A 70 -0.92 3.56 1.71
CA LYS A 70 -0.89 2.20 2.28
C LYS A 70 -2.21 1.46 2.05
N ASP A 71 -3.32 2.17 2.23
CA ASP A 71 -4.68 1.68 2.02
C ASP A 71 -4.91 1.21 0.58
N ILE A 72 -4.57 2.02 -0.42
CA ILE A 72 -4.75 1.64 -1.84
C ILE A 72 -3.83 0.48 -2.25
N LEU A 73 -2.65 0.35 -1.61
CA LEU A 73 -1.74 -0.77 -1.84
C LEU A 73 -2.31 -2.08 -1.26
N GLU A 74 -2.83 -2.02 -0.04
CA GLU A 74 -3.49 -3.15 0.62
C GLU A 74 -4.71 -3.60 -0.18
N GLU A 75 -5.54 -2.66 -0.62
CA GLU A 75 -6.70 -2.95 -1.46
C GLU A 75 -6.28 -3.60 -2.79
N LYS A 76 -5.25 -3.05 -3.45
CA LYS A 76 -4.73 -3.62 -4.70
C LYS A 76 -4.19 -5.04 -4.51
N MET A 77 -3.51 -5.31 -3.40
CA MET A 77 -2.92 -6.62 -3.11
C MET A 77 -3.96 -7.70 -2.84
N GLU A 78 -5.11 -7.33 -2.29
CA GLU A 78 -6.22 -8.26 -2.02
C GLU A 78 -7.24 -8.33 -3.19
N SER A 79 -7.11 -7.46 -4.19
CA SER A 79 -7.99 -7.42 -5.36
C SER A 79 -7.61 -8.45 -6.43
N GLU A 80 -8.62 -9.13 -6.99
CA GLU A 80 -8.46 -9.97 -8.20
C GLU A 80 -8.51 -9.15 -9.50
N SER A 81 -8.81 -7.85 -9.42
CA SER A 81 -8.91 -6.99 -10.60
C SER A 81 -7.53 -6.61 -11.16
N ASN A 82 -7.48 -6.39 -12.47
CA ASN A 82 -6.28 -5.95 -13.18
C ASN A 82 -6.12 -4.42 -13.24
N TYR A 83 -6.95 -3.66 -12.52
CA TYR A 83 -6.87 -2.19 -12.50
C TYR A 83 -5.54 -1.69 -11.92
N GLY A 84 -5.08 -0.54 -12.41
CA GLY A 84 -3.90 0.16 -11.89
C GLY A 84 -4.18 0.84 -10.54
N LEU A 85 -3.13 1.20 -9.82
CA LEU A 85 -3.19 1.94 -8.55
C LEU A 85 -3.86 3.30 -8.68
N ALA A 86 -3.78 3.95 -9.85
CA ALA A 86 -4.48 5.21 -10.07
C ALA A 86 -6.01 5.01 -10.00
N PHE A 87 -6.52 3.87 -10.48
CA PHE A 87 -7.93 3.52 -10.33
C PHE A 87 -8.33 3.29 -8.87
N PHE A 88 -7.50 2.61 -8.08
CA PHE A 88 -7.76 2.46 -6.64
C PHE A 88 -7.75 3.81 -5.90
N ALA A 89 -6.95 4.77 -6.36
CA ALA A 89 -6.90 6.11 -5.79
C ALA A 89 -8.08 7.01 -6.21
N CYS A 90 -8.54 6.92 -7.46
CA CYS A 90 -9.44 7.93 -8.06
C CYS A 90 -10.74 7.37 -8.67
N GLY A 91 -10.93 6.05 -8.71
CA GLY A 91 -12.08 5.42 -9.38
C GLY A 91 -12.11 5.74 -10.88
N TYR A 92 -13.30 5.91 -11.46
CA TYR A 92 -13.49 6.21 -12.89
C TYR A 92 -13.19 7.66 -13.30
N ASP A 93 -12.54 8.45 -12.43
CA ASP A 93 -12.10 9.81 -12.75
C ASP A 93 -10.77 9.80 -13.53
N GLY A 94 -10.87 9.86 -14.86
CA GLY A 94 -9.69 9.83 -15.74
C GLY A 94 -8.72 10.99 -15.52
N GLN A 95 -9.21 12.18 -15.19
CA GLN A 95 -8.33 13.32 -14.91
C GLN A 95 -7.65 13.15 -13.56
N GLY A 96 -8.39 12.72 -12.54
CA GLY A 96 -7.83 12.40 -11.22
C GLY A 96 -6.75 11.31 -11.29
N GLN A 97 -6.97 10.26 -12.08
CA GLN A 97 -5.97 9.22 -12.32
C GLN A 97 -4.69 9.78 -12.92
N GLN A 98 -4.81 10.62 -13.96
CA GLN A 98 -3.65 11.24 -14.62
C GLN A 98 -2.89 12.17 -13.66
N ASP A 99 -3.61 12.99 -12.89
CA ASP A 99 -3.02 13.89 -11.91
C ASP A 99 -2.27 13.12 -10.80
N PHE A 100 -2.82 11.98 -10.36
CA PHE A 100 -2.18 11.09 -9.39
C PHE A 100 -0.88 10.49 -9.94
N ILE A 101 -0.91 9.98 -11.17
CA ILE A 101 0.26 9.43 -11.86
C ILE A 101 1.36 10.49 -11.98
N GLU A 102 1.01 11.69 -12.49
CA GLU A 102 1.98 12.78 -12.67
C GLU A 102 2.55 13.30 -11.34
N TYR A 103 1.72 13.37 -10.30
CA TYR A 103 2.16 13.82 -8.98
C TYR A 103 3.27 12.93 -8.42
N TRP A 104 3.15 11.61 -8.61
CA TRP A 104 4.13 10.63 -8.14
C TRP A 104 5.32 10.47 -9.08
N ASP A 105 5.11 10.60 -10.39
CA ASP A 105 6.19 10.60 -11.39
C ASP A 105 7.17 11.76 -11.14
N LYS A 106 6.66 12.97 -10.88
CA LYS A 106 7.48 14.14 -10.46
C LYS A 106 8.27 13.92 -9.16
N ARG A 107 7.91 12.89 -8.38
CA ARG A 107 8.59 12.47 -7.13
C ARG A 107 9.43 11.21 -7.33
N GLY A 108 9.62 10.77 -8.57
CA GLY A 108 10.44 9.63 -8.97
C GLY A 108 9.81 8.28 -8.65
N VAL A 109 8.48 8.18 -8.68
CA VAL A 109 7.73 6.93 -8.51
C VAL A 109 6.84 6.70 -9.72
N SER A 110 7.06 5.60 -10.42
CA SER A 110 6.22 5.19 -11.55
C SER A 110 5.00 4.43 -11.04
N VAL A 111 3.83 4.94 -11.40
CA VAL A 111 2.51 4.41 -11.06
C VAL A 111 1.71 4.22 -12.35
N PHE A 112 0.86 3.20 -12.38
CA PHE A 112 -0.15 2.94 -13.41
C PHE A 112 -1.46 2.65 -12.70
#